data_AF-A0A9D8R8U8-F1
#
_entry.id   AF-A0A9D8R8U8-F1
#
_cell.length_a   1.000
_cell.length_b   1.000
_cell.length_c   1.000
_cell.angle_alpha   90.00
_cell.angle_beta   90.00
_cell.angle_gamma   90.00
#
_symmetry.space_group_name_H-M   'P 1'
#
loop_
_entity.id
_entity.type
_entity.pdbx_description
1 polymer ?
#
loop_
_entity_poly.entity_id
_entity_poly.type
_entity_poly.pdbx_seq_one_letter_code
_entity_poly.pdbx_strand_id
1 'polypeptide(L)'
;MLDSRLVTQMLLGAVSTSGETPFWAAANSNGLMPQYNGGLACLNAETPFSGESDLQWRAGLTFAGSLEAAKDAASPSSVTPRAVWVLDQFYGGLRWENLTLDAGIRHREMDFLAADPLLGSVSSTGGNLIWSGNSRSLPGASLTLSPLAVPFTKGHFLIYGRYGDYATLDERYVSGALVHNMQVGLMLAFGRFDFSLSLDHYALWGGESPDFGKMPVTFGNYFRIATGRKAASGSNSTDSDKINVLGDHRGAECFRFRWRGDGWRLTFQHDIPYDDGSGMGFGNWPDGVNTLHFGFDDKERWITDVLYEFSFTMWQSGTRHEGKDPATGEYKILGGLDNYFNNQDYRSAWTCYGRTAGYPLFFPQGTRDGSWRQGALTLGVENNRLIAHHFGLSGKLWRKAPYKLMLTYSRNYGTYRHPYEGESQIYQDWGTVTETPLSQFSAAFTGLVPGIGAGGRLSLNYGLYWDRGEVLRNGFGALLGIGIKIY
;
A
#
# COMPACT_ATOMS: atom_id res chain seq x y z
N MET A 1 -35.62 2.14 -3.26
CA MET A 1 -35.07 3.16 -4.18
C MET A 1 -33.69 2.67 -4.61
N LEU A 2 -33.58 2.24 -5.88
CA LEU A 2 -32.41 1.75 -6.64
C LEU A 2 -31.33 0.97 -5.87
N ASP A 3 -31.45 -0.36 -5.88
CA ASP A 3 -30.33 -1.33 -5.83
C ASP A 3 -29.39 -1.08 -7.02
N SER A 4 -28.65 0.02 -7.03
CA SER A 4 -27.79 0.36 -8.17
C SER A 4 -26.64 -0.65 -8.26
N ARG A 5 -26.76 -1.58 -9.20
CA ARG A 5 -25.63 -2.38 -9.67
C ARG A 5 -24.78 -1.46 -10.54
N LEU A 6 -23.54 -1.23 -10.14
CA LEU A 6 -22.63 -0.43 -10.96
C LEU A 6 -21.88 -1.38 -11.87
N VAL A 7 -22.19 -1.33 -13.17
CA VAL A 7 -21.35 -1.96 -14.18
C VAL A 7 -20.53 -0.88 -14.88
N THR A 8 -19.21 -1.00 -14.82
CA THR A 8 -18.30 -0.05 -15.48
C THR A 8 -17.38 -0.80 -16.42
N GLN A 9 -17.26 -0.28 -17.65
CA GLN A 9 -16.21 -0.68 -18.58
C GLN A 9 -15.21 0.46 -18.70
N MET A 10 -13.92 0.14 -18.67
CA MET A 10 -12.85 1.10 -18.86
C MET A 10 -11.82 0.56 -19.84
N LEU A 11 -11.47 1.34 -20.85
CA LEU A 11 -10.38 1.08 -21.78
C LEU A 11 -9.38 2.21 -21.68
N LEU A 12 -8.13 1.91 -21.38
CA LEU A 12 -7.04 2.87 -21.25
C LEU A 12 -5.91 2.48 -22.20
N GLY A 13 -5.32 3.45 -22.86
CA GLY A 13 -4.02 3.33 -23.53
C GLY A 13 -3.02 4.25 -22.84
N ALA A 14 -1.86 3.70 -22.51
CA ALA A 14 -0.75 4.42 -21.88
C ALA A 14 0.49 4.33 -22.77
N VAL A 15 1.12 5.47 -23.02
CA VAL A 15 2.35 5.59 -23.80
C VAL A 15 3.36 6.46 -23.06
N SER A 16 4.62 6.11 -23.17
CA SER A 16 5.74 6.80 -22.55
C SER A 16 6.93 6.88 -23.49
N THR A 17 7.67 8.00 -23.41
CA THR A 17 8.88 8.23 -24.20
C THR A 17 10.03 7.27 -23.84
N SER A 18 10.04 6.72 -22.61
CA SER A 18 11.02 5.72 -22.18
C SER A 18 10.63 4.29 -22.59
N GLY A 19 9.38 4.09 -23.01
CA GLY A 19 8.77 2.78 -23.23
C GLY A 19 8.25 2.10 -21.96
N GLU A 20 8.56 2.63 -20.77
CA GLU A 20 8.06 2.18 -19.47
C GLU A 20 6.98 3.13 -18.95
N THR A 21 5.94 2.56 -18.34
CA THR A 21 4.85 3.31 -17.73
C THR A 21 5.38 4.14 -16.56
N PRO A 22 5.16 5.47 -16.54
CA PRO A 22 5.66 6.32 -15.47
C PRO A 22 5.12 5.95 -14.09
N PHE A 23 5.86 6.29 -13.04
CA PHE A 23 5.61 5.87 -11.66
C PHE A 23 4.16 6.06 -11.24
N TRP A 24 3.64 7.29 -11.30
CA TRP A 24 2.27 7.60 -10.86
C TRP A 24 1.18 7.15 -11.84
N ALA A 25 1.54 6.64 -13.03
CA ALA A 25 0.60 5.94 -13.88
C ALA A 25 0.38 4.49 -13.42
N ALA A 26 1.38 3.86 -12.77
CA ALA A 26 1.31 2.47 -12.31
C ALA A 26 1.16 2.30 -10.79
N ALA A 27 1.70 3.23 -10.00
CA ALA A 27 1.57 3.23 -8.55
C ALA A 27 0.12 3.50 -8.13
N ASN A 28 -0.31 2.87 -7.05
CA ASN A 28 -1.68 2.98 -6.53
C ASN A 28 -2.78 2.61 -7.54
N SER A 29 -2.47 1.73 -8.51
CA SER A 29 -3.40 1.23 -9.54
C SER A 29 -3.86 -0.22 -9.27
N ASN A 30 -3.76 -0.70 -8.03
CA ASN A 30 -3.99 -2.08 -7.60
C ASN A 30 -3.18 -3.12 -8.39
N GLY A 31 -2.00 -2.75 -8.90
CA GLY A 31 -1.15 -3.64 -9.71
C GLY A 31 -1.77 -4.08 -11.04
N LEU A 32 -2.69 -3.27 -11.60
CA LEU A 32 -3.36 -3.52 -12.88
C LEU A 32 -2.68 -2.86 -14.07
N MET A 33 -2.10 -1.68 -13.89
CA MET A 33 -1.49 -0.95 -14.99
C MET A 33 -0.26 -1.72 -15.51
N PRO A 34 -0.08 -1.81 -16.85
CA PRO A 34 1.05 -2.51 -17.44
C PRO A 34 2.35 -1.79 -17.13
N GLN A 35 3.45 -2.54 -17.04
CA GLN A 35 4.78 -1.99 -16.75
C GLN A 35 5.34 -1.19 -17.94
N TYR A 36 4.97 -1.60 -19.16
CA TYR A 36 5.42 -0.99 -20.40
C TYR A 36 4.25 -0.35 -21.15
N ASN A 37 4.57 0.42 -22.20
CA ASN A 37 3.59 0.97 -23.11
C ASN A 37 2.57 -0.10 -23.55
N GLY A 38 1.29 0.23 -23.44
CA GLY A 38 0.26 -0.77 -23.53
C GLY A 38 -1.14 -0.25 -23.26
N GLY A 39 -2.09 -1.17 -23.14
CA GLY A 39 -3.46 -0.86 -22.79
C GLY A 39 -3.96 -1.69 -21.61
N LEU A 40 -4.97 -1.15 -20.92
CA LEU A 40 -5.70 -1.81 -19.85
C LEU A 40 -7.20 -1.76 -20.17
N ALA A 41 -7.86 -2.91 -20.08
CA ALA A 41 -9.29 -3.07 -20.19
C ALA A 41 -9.82 -3.61 -18.86
N CYS A 42 -10.79 -2.93 -18.27
CA CYS A 42 -11.45 -3.37 -17.03
C CYS A 42 -12.96 -3.48 -17.25
N LEU A 43 -13.55 -4.57 -16.76
CA LEU A 43 -14.99 -4.76 -16.62
C LEU A 43 -15.29 -4.99 -15.14
N ASN A 44 -15.97 -4.04 -14.51
CA ASN A 44 -16.40 -4.12 -13.13
C ASN A 44 -17.91 -4.30 -13.04
N ALA A 45 -18.38 -5.15 -12.12
CA ALA A 45 -19.76 -5.27 -11.71
C ALA A 45 -19.81 -5.41 -10.18
N GLU A 46 -20.40 -4.44 -9.50
CA GLU A 46 -20.48 -4.45 -8.04
C GLU A 46 -21.83 -3.97 -7.52
N THR A 47 -22.15 -4.38 -6.29
CA THR A 47 -23.26 -3.85 -5.51
C THR A 47 -22.72 -3.17 -4.25
N PRO A 48 -23.27 -2.01 -3.86
CA PRO A 48 -23.09 -1.52 -2.50
C PRO A 48 -23.73 -2.49 -1.50
N PHE A 49 -23.55 -2.22 -0.20
CA PHE A 49 -24.35 -2.92 0.81
C PHE A 49 -25.84 -2.69 0.56
N SER A 50 -26.64 -3.77 0.59
CA SER A 50 -28.10 -3.72 0.49
C SER A 50 -28.70 -2.80 1.57
N GLY A 51 -29.88 -2.23 1.30
CA GLY A 51 -30.53 -1.17 2.10
C GLY A 51 -30.97 -1.54 3.53
N GLU A 52 -32.11 -1.01 3.96
CA GLU A 52 -32.55 -0.81 5.38
C GLU A 52 -32.72 -2.05 6.29
N SER A 53 -32.23 -3.23 5.91
CA SER A 53 -32.18 -4.39 6.80
C SER A 53 -30.99 -4.33 7.75
N ASP A 54 -31.14 -4.90 8.95
CA ASP A 54 -30.04 -5.05 9.92
C ASP A 54 -28.90 -5.92 9.37
N LEU A 55 -29.25 -6.93 8.56
CA LEU A 55 -28.31 -7.73 7.79
C LEU A 55 -28.25 -7.21 6.35
N GLN A 56 -27.09 -6.68 5.98
CA GLN A 56 -26.81 -6.16 4.65
C GLN A 56 -25.82 -7.04 3.92
N TRP A 57 -25.87 -7.08 2.60
CA TRP A 57 -24.92 -7.83 1.79
C TRP A 57 -24.37 -7.00 0.62
N ARG A 58 -23.17 -7.35 0.16
CA ARG A 58 -22.55 -6.80 -1.05
C ARG A 58 -21.85 -7.91 -1.84
N ALA A 59 -21.65 -7.67 -3.13
CA ALA A 59 -20.79 -8.51 -3.97
C ALA A 59 -20.10 -7.67 -5.03
N GLY A 60 -18.95 -8.14 -5.51
CA GLY A 60 -18.22 -7.48 -6.59
C GLY A 60 -17.41 -8.46 -7.42
N LEU A 61 -17.29 -8.13 -8.70
CA LEU A 61 -16.54 -8.88 -9.69
C LEU A 61 -15.86 -7.89 -10.64
N THR A 62 -14.54 -7.96 -10.74
CA THR A 62 -13.75 -7.17 -11.68
C THR A 62 -12.84 -8.09 -12.49
N PHE A 63 -12.95 -8.03 -13.81
CA PHE A 63 -11.98 -8.61 -14.74
C PHE A 63 -11.13 -7.50 -15.35
N ALA A 64 -9.82 -7.72 -15.38
CA ALA A 64 -8.86 -6.83 -16.01
C ALA A 64 -8.02 -7.59 -17.03
N GLY A 65 -7.80 -6.99 -18.19
CA GLY A 65 -6.92 -7.49 -19.23
C GLY A 65 -5.95 -6.38 -19.65
N SER A 66 -4.66 -6.67 -19.69
CA SER A 66 -3.65 -5.76 -20.22
C SER A 66 -2.93 -6.35 -21.42
N LEU A 67 -2.55 -5.47 -22.35
CA LEU A 67 -1.67 -5.79 -23.46
C LEU A 67 -0.46 -4.87 -23.36
N GLU A 68 0.73 -5.45 -23.19
CA GLU A 68 1.95 -4.68 -22.98
C GLU A 68 3.04 -5.04 -23.98
N ALA A 69 3.84 -4.03 -24.35
CA ALA A 69 5.06 -4.19 -25.10
C ALA A 69 6.14 -4.86 -24.22
N ALA A 70 6.22 -6.20 -24.23
CA ALA A 70 7.26 -6.91 -23.50
C ALA A 70 8.60 -6.74 -24.21
N LYS A 71 9.63 -6.28 -23.48
CA LYS A 71 11.02 -6.31 -23.94
C LYS A 71 11.64 -7.64 -23.57
N ASP A 72 12.19 -8.33 -24.56
CA ASP A 72 12.95 -9.55 -24.31
C ASP A 72 14.24 -9.20 -23.55
N ALA A 73 14.54 -9.95 -22.48
CA ALA A 73 15.79 -9.79 -21.73
C ALA A 73 17.01 -10.13 -22.60
N ALA A 74 16.85 -11.07 -23.54
CA ALA A 74 17.91 -11.53 -24.44
C ALA A 74 18.05 -10.65 -25.69
N SER A 75 17.04 -9.85 -26.04
CA SER A 75 17.05 -8.95 -27.20
C SER A 75 16.29 -7.65 -26.88
N PRO A 76 16.96 -6.64 -26.29
CA PRO A 76 16.33 -5.37 -25.91
C PRO A 76 15.69 -4.60 -27.07
N SER A 77 16.04 -4.96 -28.30
CA SER A 77 15.49 -4.40 -29.55
C SER A 77 14.21 -5.06 -30.04
N SER A 78 13.81 -6.23 -29.53
CA SER A 78 12.54 -6.87 -29.88
C SER A 78 11.44 -6.53 -28.88
N VAL A 79 10.31 -6.06 -29.40
CA VAL A 79 9.09 -5.83 -28.63
C VAL A 79 8.08 -6.90 -29.01
N THR A 80 7.73 -7.78 -28.06
CA THR A 80 6.67 -8.77 -28.25
C THR A 80 5.44 -8.37 -27.43
N PRO A 81 4.24 -8.31 -28.03
CA PRO A 81 3.05 -8.03 -27.27
C PRO A 81 2.73 -9.20 -26.34
N ARG A 82 2.60 -8.94 -25.04
CA ARG A 82 2.17 -9.91 -24.03
C ARG A 82 0.78 -9.52 -23.52
N ALA A 83 -0.16 -10.45 -23.58
CA ALA A 83 -1.47 -10.29 -22.98
C ALA A 83 -1.47 -10.90 -21.57
N VAL A 84 -2.00 -10.18 -20.59
CA VAL A 84 -2.16 -10.63 -19.21
C VAL A 84 -3.63 -10.44 -18.82
N TRP A 85 -4.24 -11.49 -18.27
CA TRP A 85 -5.63 -11.46 -17.79
C TRP A 85 -5.66 -11.76 -16.30
N VAL A 86 -6.50 -11.02 -15.58
CA VAL A 86 -6.57 -11.07 -14.12
C VAL A 86 -8.02 -11.01 -13.67
N LEU A 87 -8.38 -11.91 -12.77
CA LEU A 87 -9.53 -11.72 -11.89
C LEU A 87 -9.08 -10.80 -10.76
N ASP A 88 -9.40 -9.52 -10.88
CA ASP A 88 -8.88 -8.47 -10.01
C ASP A 88 -9.67 -8.35 -8.70
N GLN A 89 -10.99 -8.44 -8.79
CA GLN A 89 -11.87 -8.55 -7.63
C GLN A 89 -12.87 -9.67 -7.84
N PHE A 90 -13.13 -10.42 -6.78
CA PHE A 90 -14.20 -11.40 -6.69
C PHE A 90 -14.51 -11.61 -5.21
N TYR A 91 -15.56 -10.98 -4.72
CA TYR A 91 -15.86 -10.98 -3.30
C TYR A 91 -17.36 -10.97 -3.00
N GLY A 92 -17.68 -11.43 -1.80
CA GLY A 92 -18.95 -11.25 -1.13
C GLY A 92 -18.72 -10.67 0.26
N GLY A 93 -19.66 -9.84 0.73
CA GLY A 93 -19.60 -9.25 2.06
C GLY A 93 -20.96 -9.28 2.74
N LEU A 94 -20.96 -9.48 4.05
CA LEU A 94 -22.11 -9.41 4.93
C LEU A 94 -21.84 -8.38 6.02
N ARG A 95 -22.80 -7.53 6.32
CA ARG A 95 -22.73 -6.57 7.41
C ARG A 95 -23.91 -6.76 8.33
N TRP A 96 -23.64 -6.86 9.61
CA TRP A 96 -24.64 -6.84 10.67
C TRP A 96 -24.24 -5.77 11.69
N GLU A 97 -25.01 -4.68 11.73
CA GLU A 97 -24.69 -3.47 12.49
C GLU A 97 -23.23 -2.99 12.26
N ASN A 98 -22.41 -2.92 13.31
CA ASN A 98 -21.01 -2.48 13.25
C ASN A 98 -20.06 -3.56 12.73
N LEU A 99 -20.49 -4.80 12.58
CA LEU A 99 -19.65 -5.91 12.13
C LEU A 99 -19.81 -6.15 10.63
N THR A 100 -18.69 -6.26 9.92
CA THR A 100 -18.65 -6.59 8.51
C THR A 100 -17.72 -7.77 8.27
N LEU A 101 -18.23 -8.84 7.67
CA LEU A 101 -17.47 -9.98 7.17
C LEU A 101 -17.33 -9.84 5.65
N ASP A 102 -16.11 -9.75 5.15
CA ASP A 102 -15.81 -9.84 3.72
C ASP A 102 -15.04 -11.12 3.43
N ALA A 103 -15.31 -11.75 2.29
CA ALA A 103 -14.59 -12.91 1.79
C ALA A 103 -14.37 -12.80 0.27
N GLY A 104 -13.18 -13.19 -0.18
CA GLY A 104 -12.75 -13.17 -1.57
C GLY A 104 -11.55 -12.25 -1.82
N ILE A 105 -11.38 -11.85 -3.08
CA ILE A 105 -10.36 -10.89 -3.51
C ILE A 105 -11.04 -9.52 -3.59
N ARG A 106 -10.66 -8.60 -2.72
CA ARG A 106 -11.25 -7.26 -2.67
C ARG A 106 -10.16 -6.21 -2.49
N HIS A 107 -10.25 -5.10 -3.21
CA HIS A 107 -9.37 -3.96 -2.96
C HIS A 107 -9.61 -3.39 -1.56
N ARG A 108 -8.52 -3.00 -0.91
CA ARG A 108 -8.62 -2.22 0.31
C ARG A 108 -9.19 -0.84 -0.01
N GLU A 109 -10.09 -0.36 0.83
CA GLU A 109 -10.59 1.01 0.72
C GLU A 109 -9.48 2.02 1.01
N MET A 110 -9.30 3.03 0.16
CA MET A 110 -8.30 4.08 0.35
C MET A 110 -8.92 5.31 1.02
N ASP A 111 -8.11 5.99 1.85
CA ASP A 111 -8.45 7.31 2.39
C ASP A 111 -7.99 8.43 1.45
N PHE A 112 -8.37 9.67 1.75
CA PHE A 112 -7.97 10.88 1.02
C PHE A 112 -8.31 10.84 -0.47
N LEU A 113 -9.51 10.33 -0.79
CA LEU A 113 -10.01 10.25 -2.17
C LEU A 113 -10.14 11.64 -2.81
N ALA A 114 -9.84 11.72 -4.11
CA ALA A 114 -10.05 12.91 -4.92
C ALA A 114 -11.55 13.27 -5.06
N ALA A 115 -11.83 14.42 -5.67
CA ALA A 115 -13.19 14.91 -5.94
C ALA A 115 -14.11 13.88 -6.63
N ASP A 116 -13.54 13.01 -7.47
CA ASP A 116 -14.21 11.81 -7.99
C ASP A 116 -13.45 10.56 -7.53
N PRO A 117 -14.10 9.63 -6.81
CA PRO A 117 -13.46 8.40 -6.32
C PRO A 117 -12.81 7.54 -7.42
N LEU A 118 -13.23 7.64 -8.68
CA LEU A 118 -12.61 6.93 -9.80
C LEU A 118 -11.17 7.38 -10.07
N LEU A 119 -10.80 8.59 -9.63
CA LEU A 119 -9.42 9.07 -9.71
C LEU A 119 -8.55 8.56 -8.56
N GLY A 120 -9.13 7.86 -7.56
CA GLY A 120 -8.43 7.31 -6.42
C GLY A 120 -7.97 8.37 -5.40
N SER A 121 -6.98 8.00 -4.59
CA SER A 121 -6.44 8.85 -3.51
C SER A 121 -5.49 9.94 -4.02
N VAL A 122 -5.48 11.10 -3.36
CA VAL A 122 -4.43 12.13 -3.48
C VAL A 122 -3.22 11.86 -2.58
N SER A 123 -3.27 10.86 -1.70
CA SER A 123 -2.16 10.42 -0.83
C SER A 123 -1.24 9.44 -1.57
N SER A 124 0.05 9.45 -1.24
CA SER A 124 1.01 8.48 -1.74
C SER A 124 0.80 7.08 -1.15
N THR A 125 0.31 6.96 0.08
CA THR A 125 0.03 5.68 0.76
C THR A 125 -1.44 5.26 0.63
N GLY A 126 -2.32 6.13 0.14
CA GLY A 126 -3.77 5.92 0.25
C GLY A 126 -4.26 5.89 1.69
N GLY A 127 -3.48 6.46 2.62
CA GLY A 127 -3.73 6.51 4.06
C GLY A 127 -3.37 5.25 4.85
N ASN A 128 -2.64 4.30 4.25
CA ASN A 128 -2.10 3.15 4.96
C ASN A 128 -0.71 2.77 4.41
N LEU A 129 0.31 2.91 5.26
CA LEU A 129 1.69 2.62 4.89
C LEU A 129 1.94 1.14 4.57
N ILE A 130 1.30 0.21 5.28
CA ILE A 130 1.60 -1.22 5.22
C ILE A 130 0.92 -1.90 4.05
N TRP A 131 -0.35 -1.61 3.79
CA TRP A 131 -1.06 -2.12 2.62
C TRP A 131 -1.82 -0.97 1.95
N SER A 132 -1.26 -0.52 0.83
CA SER A 132 -1.80 0.55 0.00
C SER A 132 -2.51 -0.02 -1.24
N GLY A 133 -2.90 0.85 -2.16
CA GLY A 133 -3.39 0.45 -3.49
C GLY A 133 -2.28 0.06 -4.47
N ASN A 134 -1.02 -0.13 -4.05
CA ASN A 134 0.10 -0.28 -4.98
C ASN A 134 0.25 -1.67 -5.62
N SER A 135 -0.25 -2.72 -4.96
CA SER A 135 -0.21 -4.10 -5.48
C SER A 135 -1.61 -4.66 -5.71
N ARG A 136 -1.67 -5.87 -6.28
CA ARG A 136 -2.93 -6.62 -6.35
C ARG A 136 -3.38 -7.05 -4.95
N SER A 137 -4.69 -7.25 -4.81
CA SER A 137 -5.28 -7.78 -3.59
C SER A 137 -5.05 -9.28 -3.41
N LEU A 138 -5.01 -9.71 -2.16
CA LEU A 138 -4.92 -11.10 -1.79
C LEU A 138 -6.33 -11.68 -1.58
N PRO A 139 -6.60 -12.94 -2.00
CA PRO A 139 -7.81 -13.64 -1.58
C PRO A 139 -7.76 -13.93 -0.08
N GLY A 140 -8.88 -13.74 0.60
CA GLY A 140 -8.98 -14.12 2.00
C GLY A 140 -10.34 -13.81 2.59
N ALA A 141 -10.37 -13.72 3.91
CA ALA A 141 -11.53 -13.25 4.65
C ALA A 141 -11.11 -12.26 5.72
N SER A 142 -11.98 -11.30 6.03
CA SER A 142 -11.76 -10.35 7.11
C SER A 142 -13.05 -10.01 7.83
N LEU A 143 -12.97 -9.96 9.15
CA LEU A 143 -13.99 -9.42 10.04
C LEU A 143 -13.55 -8.02 10.48
N THR A 144 -14.37 -7.02 10.20
CA THR A 144 -14.12 -5.62 10.55
C THR A 144 -15.17 -5.14 11.55
N LEU A 145 -14.72 -4.52 12.63
CA LEU A 145 -15.55 -3.78 13.58
C LEU A 145 -15.45 -2.29 13.26
N SER A 146 -16.53 -1.70 12.76
CA SER A 146 -16.68 -0.26 12.60
C SER A 146 -16.69 0.43 13.98
N PRO A 147 -16.28 1.72 14.09
CA PRO A 147 -16.21 2.41 15.37
C PRO A 147 -17.44 2.20 16.25
N LEU A 148 -17.21 1.54 17.39
CA LEU A 148 -18.23 1.14 18.35
C LEU A 148 -17.98 1.89 19.66
N ALA A 149 -18.99 2.62 20.13
CA ALA A 149 -18.92 3.34 21.39
C ALA A 149 -18.82 2.38 22.58
N VAL A 150 -17.86 2.64 23.48
CA VAL A 150 -17.73 1.86 24.71
C VAL A 150 -18.83 2.27 25.70
N PRO A 151 -19.53 1.32 26.36
CA PRO A 151 -20.57 1.62 27.33
C PRO A 151 -20.11 2.61 28.41
N PHE A 152 -21.04 3.45 28.88
CA PHE A 152 -20.80 4.48 29.92
C PHE A 152 -19.85 5.62 29.54
N THR A 153 -19.34 5.68 28.30
CA THR A 153 -18.46 6.77 27.83
C THR A 153 -19.19 7.89 27.09
N LYS A 154 -20.53 7.82 27.00
CA LYS A 154 -21.39 8.77 26.27
C LYS A 154 -20.98 8.98 24.80
N GLY A 155 -20.34 7.98 24.18
CA GLY A 155 -19.86 8.06 22.80
C GLY A 155 -18.53 8.80 22.62
N HIS A 156 -17.86 9.21 23.71
CA HIS A 156 -16.56 9.86 23.64
C HIS A 156 -15.42 8.88 23.39
N PHE A 157 -15.56 7.61 23.75
CA PHE A 157 -14.54 6.60 23.54
C PHE A 157 -15.09 5.48 22.66
N LEU A 158 -14.41 5.22 21.55
CA LEU A 158 -14.78 4.20 20.59
C LEU A 158 -13.62 3.23 20.35
N ILE A 159 -13.97 1.99 20.07
CA ILE A 159 -13.04 0.96 19.61
C ILE A 159 -13.40 0.55 18.19
N TYR A 160 -12.39 0.17 17.41
CA TYR A 160 -12.56 -0.37 16.07
C TYR A 160 -11.43 -1.35 15.78
N GLY A 161 -11.58 -2.15 14.74
CA GLY A 161 -10.52 -3.07 14.38
C GLY A 161 -10.87 -3.95 13.20
N ARG A 162 -9.89 -4.76 12.82
CA ARG A 162 -10.00 -5.75 11.76
C ARG A 162 -9.23 -6.99 12.18
N TYR A 163 -9.75 -8.14 11.80
CA TYR A 163 -9.07 -9.42 11.93
C TYR A 163 -9.27 -10.17 10.63
N GLY A 164 -8.19 -10.57 9.97
CA GLY A 164 -8.28 -11.18 8.65
C GLY A 164 -7.16 -12.14 8.36
N ASP A 165 -7.44 -13.06 7.45
CA ASP A 165 -6.50 -14.06 6.97
C ASP A 165 -6.62 -14.20 5.45
N TYR A 166 -5.48 -14.25 4.78
CA TYR A 166 -5.37 -14.25 3.32
C TYR A 166 -4.33 -15.28 2.86
N ALA A 167 -4.29 -15.53 1.56
CA ALA A 167 -3.31 -16.40 0.93
C ALA A 167 -2.60 -15.70 -0.22
N THR A 168 -1.30 -15.95 -0.39
CA THR A 168 -0.56 -15.51 -1.57
C THR A 168 -0.88 -16.41 -2.75
N LEU A 169 -1.15 -15.83 -3.93
CA LEU A 169 -1.38 -16.55 -5.18
C LEU A 169 -0.27 -16.35 -6.22
N ASP A 170 0.68 -15.47 -5.94
CA ASP A 170 1.75 -15.10 -6.85
C ASP A 170 2.94 -16.06 -6.76
N GLU A 171 3.74 -16.09 -7.82
CA GLU A 171 5.04 -16.75 -7.80
C GLU A 171 6.00 -15.95 -6.91
N ARG A 172 6.43 -16.59 -5.82
CA ARG A 172 7.25 -15.96 -4.78
C ARG A 172 8.16 -17.01 -4.13
N TYR A 173 9.19 -16.55 -3.44
CA TYR A 173 10.25 -17.41 -2.89
C TYR A 173 9.72 -18.50 -1.96
N VAL A 174 8.84 -18.15 -1.02
CA VAL A 174 8.08 -19.12 -0.19
C VAL A 174 6.69 -19.27 -0.77
N SER A 175 6.45 -20.36 -1.48
CA SER A 175 5.20 -20.56 -2.22
C SER A 175 4.04 -20.90 -1.29
N GLY A 176 2.84 -20.41 -1.63
CA GLY A 176 1.62 -20.68 -0.86
C GLY A 176 1.66 -20.17 0.58
N ALA A 177 2.38 -19.07 0.83
CA ALA A 177 2.41 -18.42 2.14
C ALA A 177 1.02 -17.88 2.51
N LEU A 178 0.73 -17.89 3.81
CA LEU A 178 -0.47 -17.31 4.40
C LEU A 178 -0.16 -15.93 4.96
N VAL A 179 -1.17 -15.07 5.01
CA VAL A 179 -1.07 -13.72 5.55
C VAL A 179 -2.09 -13.57 6.65
N HIS A 180 -1.64 -13.22 7.85
CA HIS A 180 -2.49 -12.81 8.95
C HIS A 180 -2.54 -11.28 9.04
N ASN A 181 -3.69 -10.71 9.39
CA ASN A 181 -3.88 -9.30 9.71
C ASN A 181 -4.65 -9.13 11.02
N MET A 182 -4.17 -8.20 11.85
CA MET A 182 -4.88 -7.71 13.02
C MET A 182 -4.71 -6.20 13.14
N GLN A 183 -5.83 -5.48 13.12
CA GLN A 183 -5.88 -4.06 13.42
C GLN A 183 -6.66 -3.83 14.71
N VAL A 184 -6.09 -3.06 15.63
CA VAL A 184 -6.77 -2.60 16.84
C VAL A 184 -6.67 -1.09 16.90
N GLY A 185 -7.82 -0.43 17.08
CA GLY A 185 -7.92 1.01 17.09
C GLY A 185 -8.74 1.53 18.26
N LEU A 186 -8.25 2.63 18.84
CA LEU A 186 -8.90 3.41 19.87
C LEU A 186 -9.18 4.81 19.32
N MET A 187 -10.34 5.37 19.63
CA MET A 187 -10.73 6.72 19.21
C MET A 187 -11.36 7.50 20.35
N LEU A 188 -10.91 8.74 20.55
CA LEU A 188 -11.51 9.72 21.43
C LEU A 188 -12.22 10.79 20.59
N ALA A 189 -13.53 10.96 20.78
CA ALA A 189 -14.36 11.88 20.01
C ALA A 189 -14.92 13.01 20.89
N PHE A 190 -14.70 14.26 20.47
CA PHE A 190 -15.09 15.50 21.16
C PHE A 190 -15.87 16.42 20.22
N GLY A 191 -16.92 15.89 19.60
CA GLY A 191 -17.77 16.64 18.66
C GLY A 191 -17.05 16.98 17.36
N ARG A 192 -16.42 18.16 17.31
CA ARG A 192 -15.66 18.64 16.14
C ARG A 192 -14.29 17.99 16.01
N PHE A 193 -13.76 17.41 17.08
CA PHE A 193 -12.43 16.81 17.09
C PHE A 193 -12.50 15.30 17.33
N ASP A 194 -11.61 14.54 16.69
CA ASP A 194 -11.32 13.18 17.12
C ASP A 194 -9.84 12.86 17.04
N PHE A 195 -9.38 12.05 18.00
CA PHE A 195 -8.02 11.52 18.09
C PHE A 195 -8.11 10.01 18.01
N SER A 196 -7.26 9.38 17.21
CA SER A 196 -7.20 7.94 17.06
C SER A 196 -5.77 7.46 17.20
N LEU A 197 -5.61 6.33 17.88
CA LEU A 197 -4.40 5.53 17.90
C LEU A 197 -4.76 4.13 17.42
N SER A 198 -4.02 3.60 16.45
CA SER A 198 -4.21 2.22 16.03
C SER A 198 -2.89 1.51 15.77
N LEU A 199 -2.93 0.20 15.95
CA LEU A 199 -1.90 -0.73 15.54
C LEU A 199 -2.45 -1.54 14.38
N ASP A 200 -1.76 -1.54 13.23
CA ASP A 200 -2.11 -2.34 12.06
C ASP A 200 -1.01 -3.36 11.79
N HIS A 201 -1.28 -4.62 12.11
CA HIS A 201 -0.31 -5.70 12.12
C HIS A 201 -0.55 -6.69 10.99
N TYR A 202 0.53 -7.12 10.34
CA TYR A 202 0.53 -8.17 9.33
C TYR A 202 1.63 -9.20 9.62
N ALA A 203 1.37 -10.45 9.25
CA ALA A 203 2.38 -11.50 9.32
C ALA A 203 2.27 -12.48 8.15
N LEU A 204 3.37 -12.72 7.45
CA LEU A 204 3.53 -13.82 6.50
C LEU A 204 3.94 -15.08 7.27
N TRP A 205 3.28 -16.21 7.01
CA TRP A 205 3.59 -17.46 7.70
C TRP A 205 3.22 -18.70 6.87
N GLY A 206 3.82 -19.85 7.21
CA GLY A 206 3.56 -21.11 6.51
C GLY A 206 4.14 -21.14 5.08
N GLY A 207 3.55 -21.97 4.23
CA GLY A 207 4.00 -22.16 2.84
C GLY A 207 5.13 -23.19 2.69
N GLU A 208 5.72 -23.23 1.51
CA GLU A 208 6.80 -24.14 1.13
C GLU A 208 8.03 -23.33 0.71
N SER A 209 9.09 -23.43 1.51
CA SER A 209 10.37 -22.76 1.28
C SER A 209 11.35 -23.67 0.55
N PRO A 210 12.09 -23.16 -0.45
CA PRO A 210 13.20 -23.88 -1.05
C PRO A 210 14.28 -24.32 -0.06
N ASP A 211 14.50 -23.54 1.00
CA ASP A 211 15.57 -23.77 1.98
C ASP A 211 15.11 -24.64 3.16
N PHE A 212 13.82 -24.55 3.54
CA PHE A 212 13.29 -25.18 4.76
C PHE A 212 12.20 -26.23 4.50
N GLY A 213 11.77 -26.41 3.26
CA GLY A 213 10.64 -27.26 2.89
C GLY A 213 9.30 -26.71 3.39
N LYS A 214 8.35 -27.61 3.59
CA LYS A 214 6.98 -27.27 4.03
C LYS A 214 6.96 -26.81 5.49
N MET A 215 6.61 -25.55 5.70
CA MET A 215 6.49 -24.97 7.04
C MET A 215 5.17 -25.39 7.71
N PRO A 216 5.18 -25.75 9.00
CA PRO A 216 4.03 -26.34 9.66
C PRO A 216 2.89 -25.33 9.91
N VAL A 217 1.71 -25.62 9.34
CA VAL A 217 0.47 -24.87 9.57
C VAL A 217 -0.37 -25.61 10.62
N THR A 218 -0.36 -25.11 11.86
CA THR A 218 -1.10 -25.68 12.99
C THR A 218 -1.84 -24.58 13.74
N PHE A 219 -2.90 -24.94 14.48
CA PHE A 219 -3.63 -23.99 15.32
C PHE A 219 -2.72 -23.31 16.37
N GLY A 220 -1.77 -24.07 16.93
CA GLY A 220 -0.79 -23.52 17.87
C GLY A 220 0.14 -22.49 17.20
N ASN A 221 0.56 -22.73 15.96
CA ASN A 221 1.36 -21.76 15.20
C ASN A 221 0.54 -20.54 14.83
N TYR A 222 -0.70 -20.72 14.37
CA TYR A 222 -1.62 -19.61 14.11
C TYR A 222 -1.78 -18.68 15.32
N PHE A 223 -1.99 -19.24 16.52
CA PHE A 223 -2.07 -18.44 17.74
C PHE A 223 -0.78 -17.67 18.03
N ARG A 224 0.39 -18.25 17.75
CA ARG A 224 1.69 -17.56 17.89
C ARG A 224 1.83 -16.41 16.91
N ILE A 225 1.41 -16.60 15.67
CA ILE A 225 1.35 -15.53 14.65
C ILE A 225 0.44 -14.40 15.13
N ALA A 226 -0.80 -14.72 15.50
CA ALA A 226 -1.78 -13.70 15.92
C ALA A 226 -1.37 -12.93 17.19
N THR A 227 -0.48 -13.48 18.02
CA THR A 227 -0.04 -12.87 19.29
C THR A 227 1.42 -12.42 19.30
N GLY A 228 2.14 -12.52 18.17
CA GLY A 228 3.55 -12.12 18.07
C GLY A 228 4.49 -12.94 18.99
N ARG A 229 4.33 -14.26 19.06
CA ARG A 229 5.14 -15.16 19.92
C ARG A 229 6.14 -16.01 19.13
N LYS A 230 7.26 -16.36 19.77
CA LYS A 230 8.30 -17.28 19.23
C LYS A 230 7.75 -18.69 18.97
N ALA A 231 8.43 -19.45 18.10
CA ALA A 231 8.10 -20.85 17.84
C ALA A 231 8.24 -21.74 19.10
N ALA A 232 7.58 -22.90 19.10
CA ALA A 232 7.70 -23.86 20.19
C ALA A 232 9.11 -24.48 20.20
N SER A 233 9.73 -24.66 21.37
CA SER A 233 11.00 -25.39 21.47
C SER A 233 10.84 -26.81 20.90
N GLY A 234 11.66 -27.17 19.91
CA GLY A 234 11.62 -28.48 19.24
C GLY A 234 10.68 -28.58 18.03
N SER A 235 10.08 -27.47 17.54
CA SER A 235 9.33 -27.49 16.27
C SER A 235 10.26 -27.54 15.05
N ASN A 236 9.74 -28.04 13.93
CA ASN A 236 10.40 -28.03 12.61
C ASN A 236 10.33 -26.63 11.96
N SER A 237 10.63 -25.59 12.75
CA SER A 237 10.68 -24.17 12.36
C SER A 237 12.13 -23.72 12.15
N THR A 238 12.36 -22.59 11.48
CA THR A 238 13.73 -22.09 11.22
C THR A 238 14.43 -21.74 12.54
N ASP A 239 15.77 -21.68 12.54
CA ASP A 239 16.50 -21.28 13.75
C ASP A 239 16.27 -19.78 14.07
N SER A 240 15.93 -18.97 13.06
CA SER A 240 15.41 -17.62 13.25
C SER A 240 14.08 -17.65 14.02
N ASP A 241 13.10 -18.50 13.63
CA ASP A 241 11.80 -18.62 14.31
C ASP A 241 11.88 -19.11 15.78
N LYS A 242 13.00 -19.75 16.16
CA LYS A 242 13.26 -20.20 17.54
C LYS A 242 13.87 -19.09 18.40
N ILE A 243 14.55 -18.12 17.78
CA ILE A 243 15.23 -17.00 18.44
C ILE A 243 14.36 -15.73 18.38
N ASN A 244 13.61 -15.54 17.30
CA ASN A 244 12.68 -14.46 16.97
C ASN A 244 11.23 -14.94 16.93
N VAL A 245 10.28 -14.03 16.68
CA VAL A 245 8.85 -14.36 16.51
C VAL A 245 8.69 -15.26 15.28
N LEU A 246 7.80 -16.26 15.34
CA LEU A 246 7.56 -17.19 14.23
C LEU A 246 7.02 -16.44 13.01
N GLY A 247 7.61 -16.64 11.83
CA GLY A 247 7.13 -16.01 10.60
C GLY A 247 7.63 -14.57 10.43
N ASP A 248 7.05 -13.87 9.47
CA ASP A 248 7.51 -12.57 9.02
C ASP A 248 6.50 -11.47 9.35
N HIS A 249 6.76 -10.81 10.48
CA HIS A 249 5.91 -9.80 11.08
C HIS A 249 6.24 -8.41 10.55
N ARG A 250 5.23 -7.54 10.55
CA ARG A 250 5.35 -6.10 10.30
C ARG A 250 4.09 -5.37 10.70
N GLY A 251 4.13 -4.05 10.68
CA GLY A 251 2.94 -3.25 10.86
C GLY A 251 3.23 -1.76 10.93
N ALA A 252 2.19 -1.00 11.25
CA ALA A 252 2.32 0.41 11.55
C ALA A 252 1.56 0.79 12.81
N GLU A 253 2.16 1.69 13.58
CA GLU A 253 1.50 2.44 14.64
C GLU A 253 1.01 3.76 14.03
N CYS A 254 -0.30 3.96 14.00
CA CYS A 254 -0.93 5.10 13.37
C CYS A 254 -1.52 6.04 14.43
N PHE A 255 -1.06 7.29 14.42
CA PHE A 255 -1.73 8.39 15.12
C PHE A 255 -2.52 9.22 14.12
N ARG A 256 -3.79 9.51 14.42
CA ARG A 256 -4.62 10.37 13.57
C ARG A 256 -5.40 11.38 14.40
N PHE A 257 -5.32 12.64 14.01
CA PHE A 257 -6.16 13.73 14.51
C PHE A 257 -7.05 14.25 13.38
N ARG A 258 -8.34 14.44 13.67
CA ARG A 258 -9.28 15.06 12.74
C ARG A 258 -10.00 16.22 13.39
N TRP A 259 -10.13 17.30 12.64
CA TRP A 259 -10.95 18.45 12.97
C TRP A 259 -11.99 18.67 11.88
N ARG A 260 -13.27 18.60 12.23
CA ARG A 260 -14.42 18.90 11.38
C ARG A 260 -14.93 20.30 11.67
N GLY A 261 -14.88 21.16 10.67
CA GLY A 261 -15.56 22.45 10.66
C GLY A 261 -16.84 22.39 9.84
N ASP A 262 -17.46 23.55 9.62
CA ASP A 262 -18.69 23.64 8.84
C ASP A 262 -18.35 23.57 7.33
N GLY A 263 -18.52 22.38 6.74
CA GLY A 263 -18.27 22.12 5.32
C GLY A 263 -16.82 21.77 4.95
N TRP A 264 -15.96 21.54 5.93
CA TRP A 264 -14.55 21.18 5.72
C TRP A 264 -13.99 20.28 6.83
N ARG A 265 -12.86 19.63 6.53
CA ARG A 265 -12.12 18.76 7.44
C ARG A 265 -10.62 18.97 7.29
N LEU A 266 -9.92 19.05 8.43
CA LEU A 266 -8.47 18.93 8.53
C LEU A 266 -8.13 17.57 9.15
N THR A 267 -7.18 16.86 8.56
CA THR A 267 -6.67 15.58 9.07
C THR A 267 -5.15 15.67 9.18
N PHE A 268 -4.62 15.34 10.35
CA PHE A 268 -3.20 15.03 10.53
C PHE A 268 -3.09 13.53 10.83
N GLN A 269 -2.16 12.86 10.17
CA GLN A 269 -1.87 11.44 10.39
C GLN A 269 -0.36 11.22 10.40
N HIS A 270 0.09 10.30 11.25
CA HIS A 270 1.47 9.85 11.33
C HIS A 270 1.49 8.33 11.43
N ASP A 271 2.06 7.66 10.42
CA ASP A 271 2.19 6.21 10.34
C ASP A 271 3.65 5.81 10.59
N ILE A 272 3.94 5.11 11.69
CA ILE A 272 5.28 4.63 12.05
C ILE A 272 5.40 3.15 11.69
N PRO A 273 6.22 2.76 10.71
CA PRO A 273 6.43 1.35 10.38
C PRO A 273 7.24 0.62 11.45
N TYR A 274 7.00 -0.67 11.60
CA TYR A 274 7.85 -1.60 12.33
C TYR A 274 7.87 -2.96 11.61
N ASP A 275 8.99 -3.68 11.69
CA ASP A 275 9.10 -5.07 11.22
C ASP A 275 9.21 -6.06 12.40
N ASP A 276 9.71 -5.63 13.55
CA ASP A 276 9.80 -6.47 14.74
C ASP A 276 9.41 -5.73 16.02
N GLY A 277 9.51 -6.44 17.16
CA GLY A 277 9.13 -5.89 18.46
C GLY A 277 10.01 -4.74 18.96
N SER A 278 11.20 -4.54 18.40
CA SER A 278 12.10 -3.44 18.80
C SER A 278 11.65 -2.08 18.24
N GLY A 279 11.00 -2.09 17.07
CA GLY A 279 10.43 -0.89 16.45
C GLY A 279 9.05 -0.47 16.98
N MET A 280 8.37 -1.33 17.74
CA MET A 280 7.05 -1.06 18.33
C MET A 280 7.13 -0.09 19.53
N GLY A 281 6.00 0.47 19.95
CA GLY A 281 5.92 1.42 21.06
C GLY A 281 6.55 2.77 20.76
N PHE A 282 6.45 3.22 19.51
CA PHE A 282 7.10 4.42 18.96
C PHE A 282 8.63 4.34 18.91
N GLY A 283 9.22 3.13 18.99
CA GLY A 283 10.67 2.91 18.97
C GLY A 283 11.34 3.37 17.67
N ASN A 284 10.60 3.32 16.56
CA ASN A 284 11.06 3.76 15.25
C ASN A 284 10.99 5.26 14.99
N TRP A 285 10.46 6.07 15.90
CA TRP A 285 10.49 7.52 15.74
C TRP A 285 11.93 8.02 15.50
N PRO A 286 12.21 8.88 14.50
CA PRO A 286 11.26 9.71 13.74
C PRO A 286 10.77 9.11 12.42
N ASP A 287 10.96 7.81 12.18
CA ASP A 287 10.49 7.19 10.95
C ASP A 287 8.96 7.23 10.84
N GLY A 288 8.49 7.43 9.62
CA GLY A 288 7.09 7.37 9.26
C GLY A 288 6.70 8.26 8.10
N VAL A 289 5.42 8.23 7.78
CA VAL A 289 4.77 9.14 6.83
C VAL A 289 3.88 10.09 7.60
N ASN A 290 4.20 11.39 7.51
CA ASN A 290 3.44 12.48 8.12
C ASN A 290 2.49 13.06 7.07
N THR A 291 1.20 12.83 7.20
CA THR A 291 0.16 13.33 6.29
C THR A 291 -0.59 14.50 6.91
N LEU A 292 -0.64 15.63 6.19
CA LEU A 292 -1.51 16.75 6.47
C LEU A 292 -2.49 16.92 5.31
N HIS A 293 -3.78 16.76 5.57
CA HIS A 293 -4.84 16.85 4.56
C HIS A 293 -5.88 17.88 4.97
N PHE A 294 -6.27 18.74 4.04
CA PHE A 294 -7.41 19.62 4.15
C PHE A 294 -8.39 19.32 3.02
N GLY A 295 -9.66 19.07 3.36
CA GLY A 295 -10.70 18.73 2.39
C GLY A 295 -12.01 19.46 2.65
N PHE A 296 -12.70 19.83 1.58
CA PHE A 296 -14.09 20.33 1.63
C PHE A 296 -15.09 19.18 1.48
N ASP A 297 -16.24 19.31 2.12
CA ASP A 297 -17.36 18.37 1.97
C ASP A 297 -18.03 18.52 0.59
N ASP A 298 -18.10 19.76 0.08
CA ASP A 298 -18.56 20.06 -1.27
C ASP A 298 -17.49 19.70 -2.30
N LYS A 299 -17.68 18.56 -2.96
CA LYS A 299 -16.78 18.03 -3.98
C LYS A 299 -16.96 18.65 -5.38
N GLU A 300 -17.84 19.64 -5.55
CA GLU A 300 -17.99 20.35 -6.83
C GLU A 300 -17.04 21.54 -7.00
N ARG A 301 -16.19 21.80 -5.99
CA ARG A 301 -15.26 22.94 -5.98
C ARG A 301 -14.10 22.75 -6.95
N TRP A 302 -13.51 23.88 -7.36
CA TRP A 302 -12.29 23.88 -8.18
C TRP A 302 -11.10 23.25 -7.44
N ILE A 303 -11.05 23.39 -6.12
CA ILE A 303 -10.15 22.69 -5.23
C ILE A 303 -11.00 22.10 -4.12
N THR A 304 -10.95 20.78 -3.96
CA THR A 304 -11.71 20.04 -2.94
C THR A 304 -10.80 19.47 -1.89
N ASP A 305 -9.58 19.05 -2.25
CA ASP A 305 -8.66 18.37 -1.36
C ASP A 305 -7.23 18.83 -1.64
N VAL A 306 -6.50 19.18 -0.58
CA VAL A 306 -5.07 19.49 -0.58
C VAL A 306 -4.41 18.59 0.44
N LEU A 307 -3.31 17.95 0.05
CA LEU A 307 -2.58 17.02 0.90
C LEU A 307 -1.08 17.28 0.75
N TYR A 308 -0.38 17.25 1.87
CA TYR A 308 1.06 17.21 1.91
C TYR A 308 1.51 16.04 2.79
N GLU A 309 2.51 15.32 2.30
CA GLU A 309 3.11 14.17 2.97
C GLU A 309 4.63 14.37 3.06
N PHE A 310 5.17 14.21 4.28
CA PHE A 310 6.60 14.13 4.52
C PHE A 310 6.95 12.76 5.06
N SER A 311 7.83 12.06 4.34
CA SER A 311 8.26 10.72 4.68
C SER A 311 9.72 10.71 5.08
N PHE A 312 10.02 10.00 6.15
CA PHE A 312 11.37 9.76 6.63
C PHE A 312 11.42 8.29 7.07
N THR A 313 12.32 7.48 6.52
CA THR A 313 12.42 6.05 6.88
C THR A 313 13.87 5.63 7.06
N MET A 314 14.69 6.56 7.54
CA MET A 314 16.13 6.41 7.56
C MET A 314 16.63 5.74 8.84
N TRP A 315 15.87 5.83 9.94
CA TRP A 315 16.30 5.44 11.28
C TRP A 315 16.27 3.92 11.48
N GLN A 316 15.14 3.27 11.20
CA GLN A 316 14.89 1.82 11.28
C GLN A 316 15.54 1.15 12.52
N SER A 317 15.08 1.56 13.70
CA SER A 317 15.51 1.13 15.03
C SER A 317 16.99 1.45 15.36
N GLY A 318 17.67 2.21 14.51
CA GLY A 318 19.04 2.68 14.68
C GLY A 318 20.07 1.96 13.81
N THR A 319 21.34 2.37 13.93
CA THR A 319 22.43 1.93 13.05
C THR A 319 23.11 0.62 13.46
N ARG A 320 22.67 0.00 14.55
CA ARG A 320 23.33 -1.17 15.15
C ARG A 320 22.30 -2.20 15.57
N HIS A 321 22.43 -3.42 15.05
CA HIS A 321 21.62 -4.54 15.52
C HIS A 321 22.07 -5.03 16.90
N GLU A 322 23.38 -4.98 17.16
CA GLU A 322 24.01 -5.37 18.42
C GLU A 322 25.11 -4.40 18.81
N GLY A 323 25.43 -4.33 20.10
CA GLY A 323 26.52 -3.52 20.61
C GLY A 323 26.87 -3.84 22.05
N LYS A 324 28.03 -3.37 22.51
CA LYS A 324 28.41 -3.48 23.92
C LYS A 324 27.64 -2.48 24.77
N ASP A 325 27.10 -2.94 25.88
CA ASP A 325 26.57 -2.08 26.92
C ASP A 325 27.71 -1.21 27.49
N PRO A 326 27.60 0.13 27.48
CA PRO A 326 28.66 1.00 27.99
C PRO A 326 28.92 0.84 29.50
N ALA A 327 27.91 0.41 30.27
CA ALA A 327 28.00 0.27 31.73
C ALA A 327 28.55 -1.10 32.15
N THR A 328 28.19 -2.18 31.44
CA THR A 328 28.60 -3.55 31.80
C THR A 328 29.69 -4.13 30.90
N GLY A 329 29.86 -3.58 29.69
CA GLY A 329 30.76 -4.12 28.66
C GLY A 329 30.24 -5.37 27.96
N GLU A 330 29.07 -5.87 28.34
CA GLU A 330 28.45 -7.07 27.76
C GLU A 330 27.79 -6.78 26.43
N TYR A 331 27.77 -7.76 25.52
CA TYR A 331 27.05 -7.63 24.25
C TYR A 331 25.54 -7.74 24.47
N LYS A 332 24.80 -6.80 23.89
CA LYS A 332 23.33 -6.79 23.87
C LYS A 332 22.80 -6.55 22.46
N ILE A 333 21.64 -7.14 22.17
CA ILE A 333 20.85 -6.81 20.98
C ILE A 333 20.22 -5.45 21.21
N LEU A 334 20.48 -4.54 20.28
CA LEU A 334 19.95 -3.18 20.26
C LEU A 334 18.68 -3.06 19.39
N GLY A 335 18.50 -3.98 18.44
CA GLY A 335 17.32 -4.04 17.57
C GLY A 335 17.40 -3.16 16.31
N GLY A 336 18.48 -2.38 16.13
CA GLY A 336 18.63 -1.56 14.94
C GLY A 336 18.91 -2.34 13.66
N LEU A 337 18.99 -1.59 12.55
CA LEU A 337 19.13 -2.10 11.18
C LEU A 337 17.90 -2.86 10.69
N ASP A 338 16.73 -2.42 11.16
CA ASP A 338 15.46 -2.84 10.56
C ASP A 338 15.51 -2.60 9.06
N ASN A 339 14.87 -3.48 8.30
CA ASN A 339 14.95 -3.48 6.85
C ASN A 339 13.53 -3.51 6.28
N TYR A 340 12.78 -2.43 6.53
CA TYR A 340 11.33 -2.36 6.28
C TYR A 340 10.86 -3.17 5.08
N PHE A 341 9.91 -4.07 5.34
CA PHE A 341 9.26 -4.99 4.40
C PHE A 341 10.09 -6.17 3.93
N ASN A 342 11.40 -6.22 4.20
CA ASN A 342 12.22 -7.37 3.87
C ASN A 342 12.23 -8.41 4.98
N ASN A 343 12.48 -9.67 4.61
CA ASN A 343 12.65 -10.76 5.54
C ASN A 343 13.64 -11.79 4.99
N GLN A 344 14.44 -12.39 5.87
CA GLN A 344 15.47 -13.35 5.47
C GLN A 344 14.90 -14.71 5.03
N ASP A 345 13.78 -15.14 5.63
CA ASP A 345 13.12 -16.40 5.35
C ASP A 345 12.08 -16.21 4.24
N TYR A 346 11.25 -15.17 4.34
CA TYR A 346 10.28 -14.77 3.31
C TYR A 346 10.89 -13.77 2.32
N ARG A 347 11.86 -14.23 1.52
CA ARG A 347 12.73 -13.35 0.69
C ARG A 347 12.02 -12.53 -0.37
N SER A 348 10.82 -12.91 -0.80
CA SER A 348 10.02 -12.06 -1.67
C SER A 348 9.42 -10.84 -0.96
N ALA A 349 9.67 -10.67 0.34
CA ALA A 349 9.28 -9.52 1.12
C ALA A 349 7.75 -9.31 1.15
N TRP A 350 7.34 -8.14 1.62
CA TRP A 350 5.96 -7.66 1.56
C TRP A 350 5.57 -7.20 0.15
N THR A 351 5.58 -8.15 -0.78
CA THR A 351 5.23 -7.94 -2.18
C THR A 351 4.12 -8.90 -2.63
N CYS A 352 3.42 -8.50 -3.68
CA CYS A 352 2.37 -9.26 -4.35
C CYS A 352 2.52 -9.04 -5.86
N TYR A 353 2.74 -10.13 -6.61
CA TYR A 353 3.07 -10.12 -8.05
C TYR A 353 4.27 -9.21 -8.36
N GLY A 354 5.31 -9.29 -7.53
CA GLY A 354 6.54 -8.51 -7.67
C GLY A 354 6.43 -7.03 -7.29
N ARG A 355 5.23 -6.51 -6.96
CA ARG A 355 5.04 -5.12 -6.50
C ARG A 355 4.98 -5.06 -4.98
N THR A 356 5.62 -4.07 -4.37
CA THR A 356 5.47 -3.77 -2.94
C THR A 356 4.00 -3.49 -2.61
N ALA A 357 3.47 -4.17 -1.59
CA ALA A 357 2.05 -4.04 -1.22
C ALA A 357 1.71 -2.75 -0.46
N GLY A 358 2.67 -2.24 0.31
CA GLY A 358 2.52 -1.01 1.09
C GLY A 358 2.99 0.23 0.34
N TYR A 359 3.81 1.03 1.01
CA TYR A 359 4.27 2.33 0.53
C TYR A 359 4.93 2.24 -0.87
N PRO A 360 4.40 2.89 -1.93
CA PRO A 360 4.89 2.70 -3.30
C PRO A 360 6.30 3.23 -3.57
N LEU A 361 6.85 4.09 -2.69
CA LEU A 361 8.26 4.53 -2.79
C LEU A 361 9.25 3.48 -2.24
N PHE A 362 8.75 2.41 -1.62
CA PHE A 362 9.56 1.25 -1.31
C PHE A 362 9.70 0.39 -2.55
N PHE A 363 10.84 0.53 -3.24
CA PHE A 363 11.04 -0.05 -4.56
C PHE A 363 11.44 -1.52 -4.48
N PRO A 364 10.77 -2.42 -5.22
CA PRO A 364 11.18 -3.81 -5.34
C PRO A 364 12.60 -3.94 -5.92
N GLN A 365 13.28 -5.03 -5.57
CA GLN A 365 14.59 -5.33 -6.14
C GLN A 365 14.56 -5.41 -7.68
N GLY A 366 15.58 -4.82 -8.30
CA GLY A 366 15.73 -4.70 -9.76
C GLY A 366 15.10 -3.44 -10.35
N THR A 367 14.55 -2.54 -9.53
CA THR A 367 13.93 -1.30 -10.03
C THR A 367 15.00 -0.40 -10.67
N ARG A 368 16.12 -0.20 -9.99
CA ARG A 368 17.21 0.68 -10.43
C ARG A 368 17.96 0.18 -11.67
N ASP A 369 18.21 -1.13 -11.76
CA ASP A 369 18.92 -1.72 -12.90
C ASP A 369 17.99 -2.10 -14.07
N GLY A 370 16.67 -1.93 -13.88
CA GLY A 370 15.65 -2.22 -14.87
C GLY A 370 15.38 -3.71 -15.08
N SER A 371 15.87 -4.59 -14.20
CA SER A 371 15.59 -6.03 -14.23
C SER A 371 14.26 -6.40 -13.59
N TRP A 372 13.68 -5.52 -12.76
CA TRP A 372 12.40 -5.73 -12.12
C TRP A 372 11.28 -5.92 -13.16
N ARG A 373 10.40 -6.90 -12.90
CA ARG A 373 9.25 -7.20 -13.75
C ARG A 373 7.98 -7.40 -12.93
N GLN A 374 6.90 -6.72 -13.33
CA GLN A 374 5.59 -6.95 -12.73
C GLN A 374 5.09 -8.36 -13.06
N GLY A 375 4.52 -9.04 -12.06
CA GLY A 375 4.04 -10.40 -12.19
C GLY A 375 5.15 -11.46 -12.20
N ALA A 376 6.41 -11.08 -11.99
CA ALA A 376 7.52 -12.00 -11.76
C ALA A 376 7.89 -12.03 -10.28
N LEU A 377 8.59 -13.09 -9.88
CA LEU A 377 9.20 -13.20 -8.56
C LEU A 377 10.21 -12.07 -8.35
N THR A 378 10.13 -11.41 -7.20
CA THR A 378 11.15 -10.49 -6.67
C THR A 378 11.77 -11.06 -5.41
N LEU A 379 13.01 -10.67 -5.11
CA LEU A 379 13.78 -11.08 -3.94
C LEU A 379 13.95 -9.95 -2.92
N GLY A 380 12.92 -9.10 -2.82
CA GLY A 380 12.80 -8.12 -1.75
C GLY A 380 12.52 -6.72 -2.25
N VAL A 381 12.78 -5.78 -1.36
CA VAL A 381 12.72 -4.33 -1.54
C VAL A 381 14.15 -3.80 -1.48
N GLU A 382 14.61 -3.15 -2.55
CA GLU A 382 15.96 -2.59 -2.62
C GLU A 382 16.06 -1.16 -2.09
N ASN A 383 14.93 -0.46 -1.94
CA ASN A 383 14.87 0.87 -1.37
C ASN A 383 13.78 0.95 -0.31
N ASN A 384 14.17 1.12 0.94
CA ASN A 384 13.25 1.38 2.05
C ASN A 384 13.77 2.45 3.02
N ARG A 385 14.97 2.99 2.78
CA ARG A 385 15.52 4.17 3.44
C ARG A 385 15.43 5.36 2.51
N LEU A 386 14.50 6.27 2.82
CA LEU A 386 14.25 7.43 1.97
C LEU A 386 13.78 8.64 2.78
N ILE A 387 13.95 9.80 2.15
CA ILE A 387 13.30 11.06 2.55
C ILE A 387 12.46 11.52 1.37
N ALA A 388 11.17 11.78 1.56
CA ALA A 388 10.29 12.22 0.49
C ALA A 388 9.33 13.34 0.88
N HIS A 389 9.01 14.14 -0.12
CA HIS A 389 7.98 15.16 -0.10
C HIS A 389 6.94 14.81 -1.15
N HIS A 390 5.69 14.68 -0.75
CA HIS A 390 4.58 14.40 -1.63
C HIS A 390 3.50 15.49 -1.49
N PHE A 391 2.99 15.96 -2.61
CA PHE A 391 1.90 16.94 -2.67
C PHE A 391 0.77 16.41 -3.54
N GLY A 392 -0.42 16.31 -2.95
CA GLY A 392 -1.65 15.88 -3.60
C GLY A 392 -2.66 17.02 -3.67
N LEU A 393 -3.32 17.19 -4.80
CA LEU A 393 -4.36 18.19 -5.02
C LEU A 393 -5.48 17.59 -5.86
N SER A 394 -6.73 17.88 -5.53
CA SER A 394 -7.85 17.52 -6.40
C SER A 394 -8.96 18.55 -6.40
N GLY A 395 -9.82 18.49 -7.41
CA GLY A 395 -11.03 19.30 -7.52
C GLY A 395 -11.75 19.05 -8.84
N LYS A 396 -12.63 19.98 -9.23
CA LYS A 396 -13.36 19.94 -10.51
C LYS A 396 -13.18 21.22 -11.31
N LEU A 397 -12.50 21.11 -12.46
CA LEU A 397 -12.38 22.21 -13.41
C LEU A 397 -13.76 22.57 -13.95
N TRP A 398 -14.08 23.87 -13.96
CA TRP A 398 -15.40 24.41 -14.32
C TRP A 398 -16.58 23.74 -13.61
N ARG A 399 -16.35 23.15 -12.42
CA ARG A 399 -17.34 22.35 -11.65
C ARG A 399 -17.92 21.16 -12.43
N LYS A 400 -17.20 20.63 -13.42
CA LYS A 400 -17.70 19.53 -14.27
C LYS A 400 -16.69 18.41 -14.49
N ALA A 401 -15.42 18.75 -14.64
CA ALA A 401 -14.37 17.79 -14.97
C ALA A 401 -13.48 17.56 -13.75
N PRO A 402 -13.63 16.44 -13.01
CA PRO A 402 -12.74 16.09 -11.92
C PRO A 402 -11.30 15.93 -12.38
N TYR A 403 -10.38 16.38 -11.54
CA TYR A 403 -8.94 16.23 -11.74
C TYR A 403 -8.23 15.89 -10.43
N LYS A 404 -7.04 15.32 -10.58
CA LYS A 404 -6.10 15.01 -9.52
C LYS A 404 -4.67 15.36 -9.98
N LEU A 405 -3.91 16.01 -9.11
CA LEU A 405 -2.49 16.30 -9.26
C LEU A 405 -1.73 15.60 -8.14
N MET A 406 -0.65 14.91 -8.49
CA MET A 406 0.28 14.28 -7.55
C MET A 406 1.70 14.68 -7.94
N LEU A 407 2.46 15.23 -7.00
CA LEU A 407 3.86 15.61 -7.18
C LEU A 407 4.67 14.96 -6.08
N THR A 408 5.80 14.35 -6.41
CA THR A 408 6.65 13.66 -5.43
C THR A 408 8.09 13.87 -5.74
N TYR A 409 8.85 14.28 -4.73
CA TYR A 409 10.29 14.31 -4.76
C TYR A 409 10.82 13.40 -3.66
N SER A 410 11.68 12.44 -4.01
CA SER A 410 12.32 11.54 -3.06
C SER A 410 13.84 11.54 -3.20
N ARG A 411 14.51 11.40 -2.06
CA ARG A 411 15.93 11.08 -1.92
C ARG A 411 16.01 9.65 -1.41
N ASN A 412 16.54 8.76 -2.23
CA ASN A 412 16.48 7.32 -2.04
C ASN A 412 17.88 6.81 -1.70
N TYR A 413 18.02 6.08 -0.60
CA TYR A 413 19.32 5.66 -0.07
C TYR A 413 19.53 4.15 -0.16
N GLY A 414 18.54 3.38 -0.61
CA GLY A 414 18.62 1.92 -0.68
C GLY A 414 18.21 1.28 0.66
N THR A 415 19.07 0.40 1.19
CA THR A 415 18.92 -0.24 2.51
C THR A 415 20.18 0.01 3.35
N TYR A 416 20.16 -0.30 4.65
CA TYR A 416 21.39 -0.22 5.47
C TYR A 416 22.52 -1.11 4.94
N ARG A 417 22.22 -2.35 4.52
CA ARG A 417 23.23 -3.30 4.05
C ARG A 417 23.73 -3.01 2.64
N HIS A 418 22.86 -2.41 1.83
CA HIS A 418 23.13 -2.09 0.44
C HIS A 418 22.66 -0.64 0.19
N PRO A 419 23.43 0.36 0.66
CA PRO A 419 23.15 1.74 0.29
C PRO A 419 23.36 1.90 -1.22
N TYR A 420 22.63 2.82 -1.84
CA TYR A 420 22.82 3.08 -3.27
C TYR A 420 24.19 3.67 -3.57
N GLU A 421 24.60 4.71 -2.84
CA GLU A 421 25.91 5.32 -2.98
C GLU A 421 26.48 5.78 -1.62
N GLY A 422 27.80 5.68 -1.48
CA GLY A 422 28.53 6.08 -0.27
C GLY A 422 28.69 4.98 0.77
N GLU A 423 29.35 5.33 1.87
CA GLU A 423 29.52 4.43 3.01
C GLU A 423 28.22 4.35 3.82
N SER A 424 27.84 3.13 4.20
CA SER A 424 26.64 2.89 5.00
C SER A 424 26.78 3.45 6.41
N GLN A 425 25.67 3.97 6.97
CA GLN A 425 25.56 4.30 8.39
C GLN A 425 25.64 3.07 9.32
N ILE A 426 25.66 1.85 8.77
CA ILE A 426 25.74 0.61 9.54
C ILE A 426 26.94 0.61 10.49
N TYR A 427 26.69 0.32 11.77
CA TYR A 427 27.67 0.34 12.86
C TYR A 427 28.33 1.69 13.16
N GLN A 428 27.97 2.76 12.46
CA GLN A 428 28.43 4.11 12.73
C GLN A 428 27.50 4.85 13.69
N ASP A 429 28.00 5.88 14.36
CA ASP A 429 27.12 6.74 15.15
C ASP A 429 26.23 7.55 14.19
N TRP A 430 24.95 7.69 14.51
CA TRP A 430 23.96 8.26 13.59
C TRP A 430 24.37 9.65 13.08
N GLY A 431 24.37 9.81 11.76
CA GLY A 431 24.70 11.08 11.11
C GLY A 431 26.20 11.37 10.96
N THR A 432 27.09 10.47 11.40
CA THR A 432 28.54 10.68 11.27
C THR A 432 29.07 10.40 9.86
N VAL A 433 28.41 9.50 9.13
CA VAL A 433 28.70 9.24 7.72
C VAL A 433 27.60 9.87 6.86
N THR A 434 27.96 10.36 5.67
CA THR A 434 26.99 10.88 4.70
C THR A 434 26.77 9.86 3.60
N GLU A 435 25.63 9.18 3.65
CA GLU A 435 25.14 8.39 2.51
C GLU A 435 24.70 9.33 1.40
N THR A 436 25.01 8.99 0.15
CA THR A 436 24.63 9.82 -1.00
C THR A 436 23.34 9.27 -1.61
N PRO A 437 22.25 10.05 -1.63
CA PRO A 437 20.99 9.56 -2.18
C PRO A 437 20.88 9.78 -3.67
N LEU A 438 20.13 8.90 -4.30
CA LEU A 438 19.62 9.08 -5.65
C LEU A 438 18.33 9.89 -5.61
N SER A 439 18.28 10.99 -6.35
CA SER A 439 17.11 11.86 -6.40
C SER A 439 16.10 11.38 -7.45
N GLN A 440 14.82 11.44 -7.11
CA GLN A 440 13.72 11.12 -8.03
C GLN A 440 12.60 12.14 -7.90
N PHE A 441 12.14 12.66 -9.04
CA PHE A 441 10.91 13.43 -9.14
C PHE A 441 9.90 12.68 -10.01
N SER A 442 8.67 12.57 -9.52
CA SER A 442 7.56 11.92 -10.20
C SER A 442 6.30 12.77 -10.08
N ALA A 443 5.63 13.01 -11.20
CA ALA A 443 4.43 13.84 -11.28
C ALA A 443 3.32 13.16 -12.09
N ALA A 444 2.08 13.44 -11.70
CA ALA A 444 0.88 13.05 -12.44
C ALA A 444 -0.17 14.16 -12.40
N PHE A 445 -0.77 14.45 -13.53
CA PHE A 445 -2.01 15.21 -13.65
C PHE A 445 -3.03 14.35 -14.38
N THR A 446 -4.05 13.89 -13.67
CA THR A 446 -5.09 13.01 -14.21
C THR A 446 -6.46 13.63 -14.04
N GLY A 447 -7.41 13.18 -14.84
CA GLY A 447 -8.78 13.63 -14.72
C GLY A 447 -9.71 12.88 -15.64
N LEU A 448 -11.00 13.22 -15.54
CA LEU A 448 -12.01 12.70 -16.44
C LEU A 448 -13.01 13.78 -16.85
N VAL A 449 -13.51 13.67 -18.08
CA VAL A 449 -14.59 14.48 -18.61
C VAL A 449 -15.83 13.59 -18.67
N PRO A 450 -16.81 13.77 -17.75
CA PRO A 450 -18.00 12.95 -17.72
C PRO A 450 -19.05 13.42 -18.73
N GLY A 451 -20.02 12.57 -19.04
CA GLY A 451 -21.24 12.97 -19.75
C GLY A 451 -21.08 13.18 -21.26
N ILE A 452 -20.16 12.47 -21.90
CA ILE A 452 -19.92 12.56 -23.35
C ILE A 452 -20.91 11.65 -24.10
N GLY A 453 -21.31 12.06 -25.31
CA GLY A 453 -22.13 11.26 -26.23
C GLY A 453 -23.62 11.19 -25.89
N ALA A 454 -24.41 10.59 -26.79
CA ALA A 454 -25.85 10.45 -26.64
C ALA A 454 -26.18 9.57 -25.41
N GLY A 455 -26.85 10.15 -24.43
CA GLY A 455 -27.22 9.49 -23.17
C GLY A 455 -26.28 9.76 -21.98
N GLY A 456 -25.16 10.49 -22.17
CA GLY A 456 -24.31 10.97 -21.07
C GLY A 456 -23.61 9.87 -20.24
N ARG A 457 -23.51 8.65 -20.78
CA ARG A 457 -22.94 7.48 -20.07
C ARG A 457 -21.44 7.30 -20.28
N LEU A 458 -20.86 8.02 -21.25
CA LEU A 458 -19.44 7.95 -21.57
C LEU A 458 -18.65 8.95 -20.73
N SER A 459 -17.46 8.57 -20.30
CA SER A 459 -16.43 9.49 -19.80
C SER A 459 -15.15 9.34 -20.60
N LEU A 460 -14.44 10.46 -20.79
CA LEU A 460 -13.07 10.47 -21.32
C LEU A 460 -12.10 10.65 -20.15
N ASN A 461 -11.23 9.67 -19.94
CA ASN A 461 -10.16 9.73 -18.95
C ASN A 461 -8.88 10.22 -19.62
N TYR A 462 -8.13 11.06 -18.92
CA TYR A 462 -6.83 11.54 -19.37
C TYR A 462 -5.82 11.54 -18.23
N GLY A 463 -4.54 11.38 -18.58
CA GLY A 463 -3.43 11.46 -17.65
C GLY A 463 -2.18 11.95 -18.34
N LEU A 464 -1.44 12.84 -17.67
CA LEU A 464 -0.10 13.28 -18.04
C LEU A 464 0.83 12.96 -16.90
N TYR A 465 1.99 12.37 -17.21
CA TYR A 465 2.93 11.86 -16.22
C TYR A 465 4.35 12.26 -16.58
N TRP A 466 5.18 12.42 -15.55
CA TRP A 466 6.58 12.78 -15.74
C TRP A 466 7.44 12.17 -14.64
N ASP A 467 8.47 11.43 -15.05
CA ASP A 467 9.54 10.97 -14.18
C ASP A 467 10.87 11.61 -14.59
N ARG A 468 11.61 12.10 -13.60
CA ARG A 468 12.96 12.63 -13.77
C ARG A 468 13.81 12.39 -12.52
N GLY A 469 14.91 11.67 -12.67
CA GLY A 469 15.81 11.32 -11.58
C GLY A 469 16.82 10.25 -11.97
N GLU A 470 17.28 9.57 -10.93
CA GLU A 470 18.37 8.58 -10.99
C GLU A 470 17.90 7.16 -10.62
N VAL A 471 16.65 7.02 -10.13
CA VAL A 471 16.11 5.73 -9.69
C VAL A 471 15.21 5.08 -10.75
N LEU A 472 14.30 5.87 -11.33
CA LEU A 472 13.36 5.41 -12.34
C LEU A 472 13.76 5.91 -13.73
N ARG A 473 13.27 5.25 -14.78
CA ARG A 473 13.51 5.71 -16.15
C ARG A 473 12.88 7.07 -16.40
N ASN A 474 13.72 8.02 -16.82
CA ASN A 474 13.29 9.36 -17.19
C ASN A 474 12.37 9.33 -18.42
N GLY A 475 11.21 9.98 -18.33
CA GLY A 475 10.27 10.00 -19.43
C GLY A 475 9.01 10.79 -19.15
N PHE A 476 8.34 11.16 -20.24
CA PHE A 476 6.99 11.70 -20.21
C PHE A 476 6.03 10.62 -20.67
N GLY A 477 4.91 10.48 -19.95
CA GLY A 477 3.84 9.58 -20.33
C GLY A 477 2.51 10.29 -20.49
N ALA A 478 1.67 9.72 -21.32
CA ALA A 478 0.29 10.13 -21.49
C ALA A 478 -0.61 8.90 -21.43
N LEU A 479 -1.79 9.11 -20.85
CA LEU A 479 -2.86 8.12 -20.79
C LEU A 479 -4.13 8.75 -21.37
N LEU A 480 -4.80 8.00 -22.23
CA LEU A 480 -6.14 8.33 -22.70
C LEU A 480 -7.02 7.10 -22.58
N GLY A 481 -8.27 7.29 -22.20
CA GLY A 481 -9.19 6.18 -22.10
C GLY A 481 -10.64 6.56 -22.07
N ILE A 482 -11.49 5.57 -22.22
CA ILE A 482 -12.93 5.72 -22.27
C ILE A 482 -13.54 4.89 -21.14
N GLY A 483 -14.40 5.52 -20.35
CA GLY A 483 -15.24 4.86 -19.36
C GLY A 483 -16.69 4.81 -19.82
N ILE A 484 -17.39 3.73 -19.51
CA ILE A 484 -18.82 3.58 -19.75
C ILE A 484 -19.48 3.14 -18.45
N LYS A 485 -20.44 3.92 -17.95
CA LYS A 485 -21.32 3.51 -16.84
C LYS A 485 -22.60 2.90 -17.38
N ILE A 486 -22.90 1.68 -16.93
CA ILE A 486 -24.10 0.93 -17.25
C ILE A 486 -24.87 0.74 -15.94
N TYR A 487 -26.14 1.16 -15.93
CA TYR A 487 -27.06 1.05 -14.80
C TYR A 487 -28.05 -0.09 -15.02
#